data_AF-A0A1A8UE33-F1
#
_entry.id   AF-A0A1A8UE33-F1
#
_cell.length_a   1.000
_cell.length_b   1.000
_cell.length_c   1.000
_cell.angle_alpha   90.00
_cell.angle_beta   90.00
_cell.angle_gamma   90.00
#
_symmetry.space_group_name_H-M   'P 1'
#
loop_
_entity.id
_entity.type
_entity.pdbx_description
1 polymer ?
#
loop_
_entity_poly.entity_id
_entity_poly.type
_entity_poly.pdbx_seq_one_letter_code
_entity_poly.pdbx_strand_id
1 'polypeptide(L)' 'QKNMVYTCHRDKNCQINKVTRNRCQYCRLQKCFEVGMSKEAVRNDRNKKKKDVKEEVVLPENYELSGELEELVNKVSKA' A
#
# COMPACT_ATOMS: atom_id res chain seq x y z
N GLN A 1 -8.23 -0.29 -13.52
CA GLN A 1 -9.01 0.95 -13.80
C GLN A 1 -9.78 0.79 -15.10
N LYS A 2 -10.92 1.49 -15.27
CA LYS A 2 -11.59 1.59 -16.59
C LYS A 2 -11.02 2.80 -17.32
N ASN A 3 -10.57 2.64 -18.57
CA ASN A 3 -10.07 3.72 -19.42
C ASN A 3 -11.24 4.59 -19.93
N MET A 4 -11.95 5.24 -19.00
CA MET A 4 -13.07 6.11 -19.31
C MET A 4 -12.57 7.50 -19.71
N VAL A 5 -13.11 8.02 -20.80
CA VAL A 5 -12.90 9.40 -21.23
C VAL A 5 -14.05 10.24 -20.69
N TYR A 6 -13.75 11.25 -19.89
CA TYR A 6 -14.74 12.20 -19.39
C TYR A 6 -14.77 13.45 -20.27
N THR A 7 -15.95 14.00 -20.48
CA THR A 7 -16.16 15.23 -21.27
C THR A 7 -16.84 16.30 -20.43
N CYS A 8 -16.42 17.55 -20.59
CA CYS A 8 -17.14 18.70 -20.05
C CYS A 8 -18.14 19.21 -21.08
N HIS A 9 -19.37 19.53 -20.65
CA HIS A 9 -20.41 20.11 -21.51
C HIS A 9 -20.54 21.64 -21.35
N ARG A 10 -19.52 22.28 -20.78
CA ARG A 10 -19.39 23.73 -20.56
C ARG A 10 -17.99 24.16 -20.98
N ASP A 11 -17.46 25.23 -20.41
CA ASP A 11 -16.15 25.81 -20.76
C ASP A 11 -14.96 25.15 -20.06
N LYS A 12 -15.08 23.87 -19.66
CA LYS A 12 -14.02 23.13 -18.95
C LYS A 12 -13.51 23.78 -17.65
N ASN A 13 -14.26 24.72 -17.08
CA ASN A 13 -13.90 25.53 -15.91
C ASN A 13 -14.92 25.38 -14.75
N CYS A 14 -15.67 24.28 -14.70
CA CYS A 14 -16.70 24.07 -13.67
C CYS A 14 -16.14 24.20 -12.25
N GLN A 15 -16.77 25.02 -11.41
CA GLN A 15 -16.41 25.14 -10.00
C GLN A 15 -16.67 23.82 -9.23
N ILE A 16 -15.64 23.31 -8.55
CA ILE A 16 -15.67 22.05 -7.79
C ILE A 16 -15.73 22.35 -6.29
N ASN A 17 -16.89 22.09 -5.67
CA ASN A 17 -17.08 22.17 -4.22
C ASN A 17 -17.83 20.92 -3.69
N LYS A 18 -18.13 20.86 -2.38
CA LYS A 18 -18.80 19.70 -1.75
C LYS A 18 -20.13 19.32 -2.42
N VAL A 19 -20.86 20.30 -2.94
CA VAL A 19 -22.19 20.14 -3.55
C VAL A 19 -22.09 19.91 -5.06
N THR A 20 -21.18 20.59 -5.75
CA THR A 20 -21.09 20.62 -7.22
C THR A 20 -20.11 19.61 -7.81
N ARG A 21 -19.23 18.99 -7.01
CA ARG A 21 -18.16 18.11 -7.51
C ARG A 21 -18.61 16.97 -8.43
N ASN A 22 -19.84 16.48 -8.26
CA ASN A 22 -20.37 15.38 -9.07
C ASN A 22 -21.02 15.84 -10.38
N ARG A 23 -21.20 17.15 -10.60
CA ARG A 23 -21.86 17.70 -11.79
C ARG A 23 -21.02 17.57 -13.05
N CYS A 24 -19.69 17.53 -12.93
CA CYS A 24 -18.79 17.39 -14.07
C CYS A 24 -17.59 16.52 -13.71
N GLN A 25 -17.58 15.28 -14.22
CA GLN A 25 -16.50 14.32 -13.99
C GLN A 25 -15.18 14.78 -14.61
N TYR A 26 -15.21 15.43 -15.79
CA TYR A 26 -14.03 15.99 -16.43
C TYR A 26 -13.33 17.01 -15.53
N CYS A 27 -14.04 18.09 -15.14
CA CYS A 27 -13.43 19.14 -14.33
C CYS A 27 -13.00 18.63 -12.95
N ARG A 28 -13.74 17.68 -12.36
CA ARG A 28 -13.33 17.04 -11.11
C ARG A 28 -12.01 16.28 -11.28
N LEU A 29 -11.90 15.46 -12.32
CA LEU A 29 -10.68 14.68 -12.57
C LEU A 29 -9.49 15.59 -12.89
N GLN A 30 -9.70 16.63 -13.72
CA GLN A 30 -8.65 17.63 -13.98
C GLN A 30 -8.19 18.30 -12.69
N LYS A 31 -9.13 18.68 -11.82
CA LYS A 31 -8.79 19.26 -10.52
C LYS A 31 -7.96 18.32 -9.65
N CYS A 32 -8.26 17.02 -9.67
CA CYS A 32 -7.45 16.01 -8.97
C CYS A 32 -5.99 16.02 -9.46
N PHE A 33 -5.76 16.10 -10.77
CA PHE A 33 -4.42 16.19 -11.32
C PHE A 33 -3.73 17.53 -10.98
N GLU A 34 -4.45 18.65 -11.04
CA GLU A 34 -3.93 19.97 -10.66
C GLU A 34 -3.44 20.03 -9.20
N VAL A 35 -4.10 19.30 -8.29
CA VAL A 35 -3.65 19.22 -6.87
C VAL A 35 -2.60 18.14 -6.64
N GLY A 36 -2.06 17.53 -7.70
CA GLY A 36 -0.94 16.58 -7.62
C GLY A 36 -1.33 15.12 -7.44
N MET A 37 -2.58 14.72 -7.68
CA MET A 37 -2.92 13.29 -7.69
C MET A 37 -2.30 12.61 -8.92
N SER A 38 -1.58 11.51 -8.73
CA SER A 38 -0.99 10.72 -9.81
C SER A 38 -1.92 9.59 -10.26
N LYS A 39 -1.99 9.36 -11.57
CA LYS A 39 -2.74 8.23 -12.16
C LYS A 39 -2.02 6.90 -11.89
N GLU A 40 -0.69 6.94 -11.89
CA GLU A 40 0.23 5.82 -11.72
C GLU A 40 0.19 5.27 -10.28
N ALA A 41 -0.10 6.12 -9.30
CA ALA A 41 -0.24 5.73 -7.90
C ALA A 41 -1.49 4.85 -7.62
N VAL A 42 -2.41 4.71 -8.59
CA VAL A 42 -3.63 3.92 -8.41
C VAL A 42 -3.31 2.42 -8.57
N ARG A 43 -3.29 1.71 -7.44
CA ARG A 43 -3.15 0.24 -7.40
C ARG A 43 -4.40 -0.44 -7.99
N ASN A 44 -4.20 -1.44 -8.83
CA ASN A 44 -5.29 -2.22 -9.45
C ASN A 44 -5.70 -3.45 -8.61
N ASP A 45 -4.97 -3.76 -7.54
CA ASP A 45 -5.12 -4.98 -6.75
C ASP A 45 -6.27 -4.89 -5.75
N ARG A 46 -7.52 -4.91 -6.21
CA ARG A 46 -8.69 -4.96 -5.31
C ARG A 46 -9.02 -6.35 -4.75
N ASN A 47 -8.37 -7.42 -5.22
CA ASN A 47 -8.83 -8.80 -4.93
C ASN A 47 -7.78 -9.84 -4.51
N LYS A 48 -6.52 -9.49 -4.26
CA LYS A 48 -5.66 -10.40 -3.48
C LYS A 48 -5.90 -10.14 -2.01
N LYS A 49 -6.83 -10.92 -1.41
CA LYS A 49 -6.61 -11.34 -0.01
C LYS A 49 -5.17 -11.84 -0.01
N LYS A 50 -4.27 -11.16 0.69
CA LYS A 50 -3.00 -11.77 1.04
C LYS A 50 -3.40 -13.04 1.77
N LYS A 51 -3.33 -14.20 1.11
CA LYS A 51 -2.72 -15.33 1.81
C LYS A 51 -1.37 -14.75 2.17
N ASP A 52 -1.13 -14.53 3.45
CA ASP A 52 0.21 -14.25 3.92
C ASP A 52 1.06 -15.35 3.29
N VAL A 53 1.77 -15.01 2.22
CA VAL A 53 2.96 -15.75 1.88
C VAL A 53 3.82 -15.38 3.04
N LYS A 54 3.85 -16.25 4.06
CA LYS A 54 4.94 -16.31 5.00
C LYS A 54 6.16 -16.19 4.10
N GLU A 55 6.82 -15.05 4.16
CA GLU A 55 8.20 -14.99 3.77
C GLU A 55 8.83 -16.04 4.66
N GLU A 56 9.10 -17.22 4.07
CA GLU A 56 9.88 -18.23 4.75
C GLU A 56 11.25 -17.62 4.89
N VAL A 57 11.41 -16.88 5.99
CA VAL A 57 12.69 -16.69 6.62
C VAL A 57 13.16 -18.12 6.87
N VAL A 58 14.00 -18.62 5.98
CA VAL A 58 14.77 -19.83 6.21
C VAL A 58 15.68 -19.51 7.38
N LEU A 59 15.16 -19.71 8.59
CA LEU A 59 15.96 -19.84 9.79
C LEU A 59 16.89 -21.03 9.52
N PRO A 60 18.23 -20.85 9.59
CA PRO A 60 19.13 -21.99 9.56
C PRO A 60 18.73 -22.91 10.71
N GLU A 61 18.39 -24.16 10.40
CA GLU A 61 17.80 -25.11 11.33
C GLU A 61 18.77 -25.61 12.42
N ASN A 62 19.99 -25.06 12.50
CA ASN A 62 20.93 -25.30 13.58
C ASN A 62 21.66 -23.99 13.89
N TYR A 63 21.19 -23.25 14.90
CA TYR A 63 22.07 -22.33 15.62
C TYR A 63 23.10 -23.20 16.33
N GLU A 64 24.36 -23.17 15.91
CA GLU A 64 25.44 -23.81 16.66
C GLU A 64 25.62 -23.04 17.97
N LEU A 65 25.29 -23.68 19.09
CA LEU A 65 25.55 -23.13 20.42
C LEU A 65 27.07 -23.11 20.62
N SER A 66 27.68 -21.92 20.67
CA SER A 66 29.06 -21.78 21.14
C SER A 66 29.16 -22.33 22.57
N GLY A 67 30.18 -23.14 22.87
CA GLY A 67 30.34 -23.81 24.17
C GLY A 67 30.31 -22.86 25.40
N GLU A 68 30.62 -21.59 25.20
CA GLU A 68 30.50 -20.55 26.24
C GLU A 68 29.06 -20.34 26.72
N LEU A 69 28.06 -20.50 25.84
CA LEU A 69 26.64 -20.36 26.19
C LEU A 69 26.13 -21.59 26.96
N GLU A 70 26.68 -22.78 26.69
CA GLU A 70 26.35 -24.01 27.42
C GLU A 70 26.89 -23.98 28.85
N GLU A 71 28.09 -23.42 29.05
CA GLU A 71 28.62 -23.19 30.40
C GLU A 71 27.78 -22.19 31.19
N LEU A 72 27.30 -21.12 30.53
CA LEU A 72 26.48 -20.10 31.18
C LEU A 72 25.12 -20.67 31.65
N VAL A 73 24.48 -21.50 30.83
CA VAL A 73 23.21 -22.18 31.16
C VAL A 73 23.40 -23.14 32.34
N ASN A 74 24.46 -23.96 32.31
CA ASN A 74 24.75 -24.91 33.39
C ASN A 74 25.05 -24.22 34.73
N LYS A 75 25.62 -23.02 34.70
CA LYS A 75 25.93 -22.23 35.89
C LYS A 75 24.67 -21.62 36.52
N VAL A 76 23.69 -21.24 35.70
CA VAL A 76 22.39 -20.72 36.17
C VAL A 76 21.51 -21.85 36.70
N SER A 77 21.52 -23.02 36.07
CA SER A 77 20.68 -24.16 36.50
C SER A 77 21.17 -24.90 37.75
N LYS A 78 22.39 -24.63 38.22
CA LYS A 78 22.96 -25.23 39.44
C LYS A 78 23.10 -24.24 40.61
N ALA A 79 22.53 -23.05 40.48
CA ALA A 79 22.41 -22.06 41.56
C ALA A 79 21.06 -22.19 42.27
#